data_AF-A0A1H6SLS4-F1
#
_entry.id   AF-A0A1H6SLS4-F1
#
_cell.length_a   1.000
_cell.length_b   1.000
_cell.length_c   1.000
_cell.angle_alpha   90.00
_cell.angle_beta   90.00
_cell.angle_gamma   90.00
#
_symmetry.space_group_name_H-M   'P 1'
#
loop_
_entity.id
_entity.type
_entity.pdbx_description
1 polymer ?
#
loop_
_entity_poly.entity_id
_entity_poly.type
_entity_poly.pdbx_seq_one_letter_code
_entity_poly.pdbx_strand_id
1 'polypeptide(L)'
;MRKITGYTAATVIALFLSYTGFANLVKVLHYKQLDGLTFNYELLFFRHDGRLFVVATIIGLLPLFYYLTVRFHEKYRLSRREDREDFNELMTKRQARKKYLPLTFSREGIYLTARDKLQIRETPLRKKWNAALDDRITQHPQLQGLEHLKMQTRMKWTIGDNDQYFRAGFPVMSRKNRIWVDPTDSHSLTLGTTNSGKTMSVILPLINVVRMAGESAVVIDMKGELSQLTYDDLVADGYRVLMLDFITPEDSDGWNPLHMAWIRYRDEKHRAEKVKRKLEKKLRKERSRYILSMGSIDGFDAEKALGADDNGNPNYADGEIQAYPDYSAASEIVEDVCNSIMRPSKGSKDNDAKVNIKMQVLDKIRM
;
A
#
# COMPACT_ATOMS: atom_id res chain seq x y z
N MET A 1 11.02 12.57 35.17
CA MET A 1 10.94 12.68 36.64
C MET A 1 11.97 13.65 37.22
N ARG A 2 13.27 13.57 36.88
CA ARG A 2 14.33 14.47 37.41
C ARG A 2 14.10 15.99 37.24
N LYS A 3 13.42 16.44 36.18
CA LYS A 3 13.12 17.87 35.97
C LYS A 3 12.04 18.40 36.92
N ILE A 4 11.00 17.61 37.20
CA ILE A 4 9.88 18.00 38.07
C ILE A 4 10.39 18.20 39.50
N THR A 5 11.25 17.30 39.98
CA THR A 5 11.86 17.38 41.31
C THR A 5 12.74 18.63 41.51
N GLY A 6 13.35 19.14 40.43
CA GLY A 6 14.15 20.37 40.47
C GLY A 6 13.29 21.63 40.65
N TYR A 7 12.18 21.76 39.91
CA TYR A 7 11.29 22.91 40.04
C TYR A 7 10.51 22.91 41.36
N THR A 8 10.14 21.74 41.89
CA THR A 8 9.54 21.64 43.23
C THR A 8 10.53 22.05 44.32
N ALA A 9 11.81 21.67 44.20
CA ALA A 9 12.82 22.14 45.14
C ALA A 9 13.05 23.66 45.03
N ALA A 10 13.14 24.19 43.81
CA ALA A 10 13.33 25.63 43.58
C ALA A 10 12.16 26.48 44.10
N THR A 11 10.92 25.99 43.98
CA THR A 11 9.73 26.68 44.50
C THR A 11 9.67 26.66 46.03
N VAL A 12 10.02 25.54 46.66
CA VAL A 12 10.12 25.46 48.13
C VAL A 12 11.20 26.41 48.66
N ILE A 13 12.37 26.44 48.01
CA ILE A 13 13.46 27.37 48.38
C ILE A 13 13.04 28.83 48.17
N ALA A 14 12.37 29.16 47.06
CA ALA A 14 11.90 30.51 46.78
C ALA A 14 10.82 30.98 47.76
N LEU A 15 9.91 30.10 48.18
CA LEU A 15 8.92 30.40 49.23
C LEU A 15 9.62 30.66 50.57
N PHE A 16 10.58 29.83 50.94
CA PHE A 16 11.36 30.01 52.16
C PHE A 16 12.14 31.35 52.16
N LEU A 17 12.84 31.66 51.07
CA LEU A 17 13.58 32.93 50.92
C LEU A 17 12.65 34.15 50.90
N SER A 18 11.50 34.05 50.26
CA SER A 18 10.51 35.12 50.24
C SER A 18 9.96 35.39 51.65
N TYR A 19 9.54 34.35 52.36
CA TYR A 19 8.94 34.50 53.69
C TYR A 19 9.94 35.03 54.71
N THR A 20 11.18 34.52 54.68
CA THR A 20 12.26 35.01 55.53
C THR A 20 12.66 36.45 55.20
N GLY A 21 12.73 36.81 53.91
CA GLY A 21 13.01 38.18 53.48
C GLY A 21 11.96 39.18 53.94
N PHE A 22 10.67 38.89 53.72
CA PHE A 22 9.57 39.77 54.12
C PHE A 22 9.40 39.85 55.65
N ALA A 23 9.60 38.74 56.39
CA ALA A 23 9.56 38.77 57.85
C ALA A 23 10.68 39.67 58.43
N ASN A 24 11.90 39.57 57.90
CA ASN A 24 13.01 40.43 58.33
C ASN A 24 12.84 41.88 57.87
N LEU A 25 12.19 42.12 56.73
CA LEU A 25 11.85 43.48 56.29
C LEU A 25 10.89 44.16 57.28
N VAL A 26 9.85 43.45 57.74
CA VAL A 26 8.92 43.96 58.77
C VAL A 26 9.67 44.23 60.09
N LYS A 27 10.57 43.32 60.49
CA LYS A 27 11.42 43.51 61.68
C LYS A 27 12.26 44.79 61.60
N VAL A 28 12.96 45.01 60.48
CA VAL A 28 13.84 46.18 60.31
C VAL A 28 13.03 47.47 60.19
N LEU A 29 11.98 47.49 59.37
CA LEU A 29 11.22 48.71 59.09
C LEU A 29 10.34 49.14 60.27
N HIS A 30 9.75 48.20 61.00
CA HIS A 30 8.75 48.52 62.02
C HIS A 30 9.31 48.45 63.44
N TYR A 31 10.17 47.47 63.73
CA TYR A 31 10.74 47.29 65.07
C TYR A 31 12.13 47.90 65.22
N LYS A 32 12.72 48.43 64.13
CA LYS A 32 14.05 49.06 64.08
C LYS A 32 15.16 48.21 64.74
N GLN A 33 14.98 46.89 64.76
CA GLN A 33 15.92 45.93 65.31
C GLN A 33 16.80 45.37 64.18
N LEU A 34 18.11 45.60 64.27
CA LEU A 34 19.11 45.14 63.31
C LEU A 34 19.81 43.84 63.74
N ASP A 35 19.35 43.23 64.83
CA ASP A 35 20.02 42.06 65.43
C ASP A 35 19.67 40.78 64.68
N GLY A 36 20.43 40.43 63.65
CA GLY A 36 20.40 39.12 62.99
C GLY A 36 19.08 38.72 62.29
N LEU A 37 19.14 37.58 61.59
CA LEU A 37 17.99 37.02 60.86
C LEU A 37 16.97 36.39 61.82
N THR A 38 15.70 36.67 61.57
CA THR A 38 14.55 36.03 62.26
C THR A 38 13.79 35.11 61.33
N PHE A 39 13.30 34.02 61.90
CA PHE A 39 12.45 33.03 61.24
C PHE A 39 11.02 33.05 61.81
N ASN A 40 10.63 34.13 62.48
CA ASN A 40 9.27 34.29 62.98
C ASN A 40 8.35 34.78 61.84
N TYR A 41 7.62 33.84 61.24
CA TYR A 41 6.70 34.11 60.14
C TYR A 41 5.36 34.73 60.57
N GLU A 42 5.08 34.85 61.88
CA GLU A 42 3.91 35.59 62.37
C GLU A 42 4.00 37.08 61.99
N LEU A 43 5.22 37.59 61.75
CA LEU A 43 5.47 38.93 61.24
C LEU A 43 4.90 39.18 59.84
N LEU A 44 4.59 38.13 59.07
CA LEU A 44 3.89 38.25 57.78
C LEU A 44 2.40 38.59 57.95
N PHE A 45 1.84 38.40 59.14
CA PHE A 45 0.45 38.75 59.52
C PHE A 45 0.42 40.01 60.39
N PHE A 46 1.33 40.95 60.12
CA PHE A 46 1.49 42.18 60.87
C PHE A 46 0.15 42.96 60.96
N ARG A 47 -0.22 43.38 62.17
CA ARG A 47 -1.52 44.04 62.49
C ARG A 47 -2.77 43.24 62.11
N HIS A 48 -2.68 41.90 62.11
CA HIS A 48 -3.74 41.02 61.66
C HIS A 48 -4.15 41.22 60.17
N ASP A 49 -3.29 41.86 59.36
CA ASP A 49 -3.48 42.00 57.92
C ASP A 49 -2.66 40.94 57.17
N GLY A 50 -3.34 40.11 56.36
CA GLY A 50 -2.74 39.03 55.59
C GLY A 50 -2.12 39.45 54.25
N ARG A 51 -2.17 40.73 53.87
CA ARG A 51 -1.66 41.20 52.56
C ARG A 51 -0.20 40.88 52.33
N LEU A 52 0.65 41.02 53.34
CA LEU A 52 2.09 40.73 53.23
C LEU A 52 2.35 39.24 52.99
N PHE A 53 1.61 38.37 53.70
CA PHE A 53 1.63 36.93 53.46
C PHE A 53 1.24 36.59 52.01
N VAL A 54 0.17 37.19 51.48
CA VAL A 54 -0.27 36.96 50.10
C VAL A 54 0.79 37.40 49.08
N VAL A 55 1.38 38.58 49.26
CA VAL A 55 2.44 39.10 48.37
C VAL A 55 3.67 38.20 48.39
N ALA A 56 4.13 37.80 49.58
CA ALA A 56 5.27 36.89 49.71
C ALA A 56 4.99 35.51 49.06
N THR A 57 3.75 35.01 49.18
CA THR A 57 3.32 33.77 48.55
C THR A 57 3.36 33.86 47.02
N ILE A 58 2.85 34.95 46.44
CA ILE A 58 2.84 35.17 44.99
C ILE A 58 4.27 35.22 44.43
N ILE A 59 5.18 35.93 45.11
CA ILE A 59 6.59 36.04 44.70
C ILE A 59 7.28 34.66 44.79
N GLY A 60 7.07 33.92 45.88
CA GLY A 60 7.65 32.58 46.04
C GLY A 60 7.13 31.55 45.02
N LEU A 61 5.95 31.76 44.45
CA LEU A 61 5.37 30.89 43.41
C LEU A 61 5.80 31.23 41.98
N LEU A 62 6.56 32.32 41.74
CA LEU A 62 7.04 32.71 40.40
C LEU A 62 7.78 31.59 39.64
N PRO A 63 8.65 30.76 40.27
CA PRO A 63 9.31 29.67 39.56
C PRO A 63 8.32 28.58 39.10
N LEU A 64 7.24 28.35 39.84
CA LEU A 64 6.17 27.43 39.44
C LEU A 64 5.40 27.99 38.26
N PHE A 65 5.08 29.29 38.30
CA PHE A 65 4.40 29.97 37.22
C PHE A 65 5.23 29.96 35.93
N TYR A 66 6.52 30.27 36.01
CA TYR A 66 7.46 30.17 34.88
C TYR A 66 7.54 28.74 34.33
N TYR A 67 7.62 27.73 35.19
CA TYR A 67 7.60 26.33 34.75
C TYR A 67 6.30 26.00 33.99
N LEU A 68 5.16 26.42 34.51
CA LEU A 68 3.87 26.19 33.87
C LEU A 68 3.81 26.89 32.51
N THR A 69 4.23 28.16 32.40
CA THR A 69 4.20 28.89 31.12
C THR A 69 5.14 28.30 30.10
N VAL A 70 6.37 27.92 30.47
CA VAL A 70 7.31 27.25 29.56
C VAL A 70 6.77 25.90 29.11
N ARG A 71 6.21 25.09 30.03
CA ARG A 71 5.64 23.78 29.67
C ARG A 71 4.43 23.91 28.77
N PHE A 72 3.56 24.89 29.03
CA PHE A 72 2.43 25.19 28.16
C PHE A 72 2.92 25.66 26.79
N HIS A 73 3.93 26.55 26.74
CA HIS A 73 4.51 27.04 25.50
C HIS A 73 5.21 25.94 24.69
N GLU A 74 5.98 25.06 25.33
CA GLU A 74 6.59 23.89 24.67
C GLU A 74 5.52 22.97 24.07
N LYS A 75 4.47 22.65 24.84
CA LYS A 75 3.37 21.80 24.39
C LYS A 75 2.57 22.45 23.26
N TYR A 76 2.36 23.76 23.34
CA TYR A 76 1.69 24.55 22.31
C TYR A 76 2.53 24.66 21.03
N ARG A 77 3.85 24.87 21.15
CA ARG A 77 4.79 24.94 20.02
C ARG A 77 4.94 23.59 19.33
N LEU A 78 5.01 22.49 20.09
CA LEU A 78 5.02 21.13 19.55
C LEU A 78 3.74 20.82 18.77
N SER A 79 2.60 21.34 19.21
CA SER A 79 1.31 21.17 18.52
C SER A 79 1.16 22.02 17.26
N ARG A 80 2.06 22.98 17.00
CA ARG A 80 2.04 23.91 15.86
C ARG A 80 3.14 23.68 14.82
N ARG A 81 3.98 22.67 15.01
CA ARG A 81 4.91 22.24 13.95
C ARG A 81 4.07 21.55 12.86
N GLU A 82 3.88 22.25 11.75
CA GLU A 82 3.41 21.66 10.50
C GLU A 82 4.34 20.52 10.09
N ASP A 83 3.77 19.32 10.03
CA ASP A 83 3.98 18.27 9.04
C ASP A 83 5.41 17.92 8.62
N ARG A 84 5.91 16.84 9.24
CA ARG A 84 5.96 15.53 8.58
C ARG A 84 5.44 14.51 9.58
N GLU A 85 4.82 13.41 9.15
CA GLU A 85 4.79 12.23 10.03
C GLU A 85 6.23 12.04 10.50
N ASP A 86 6.49 12.20 11.80
CA ASP A 86 7.83 12.08 12.34
C ASP A 86 8.17 10.59 12.27
N PHE A 87 8.65 10.14 11.10
CA PHE A 87 9.03 8.74 10.87
C PHE A 87 10.17 8.29 11.80
N ASN A 88 10.81 9.25 12.47
CA ASN A 88 11.81 9.04 13.50
C ASN A 88 11.20 8.69 14.87
N GLU A 89 9.94 9.06 15.13
CA GLU A 89 9.25 8.69 16.37
C GLU A 89 8.64 7.29 16.22
N LEU A 90 9.24 6.32 16.93
CA LEU A 90 8.72 4.97 16.99
C LEU A 90 7.28 4.99 17.51
N MET A 91 6.35 4.55 16.66
CA MET A 91 4.94 4.46 17.01
C MET A 91 4.74 3.62 18.28
N THR A 92 4.02 4.16 19.25
CA THR A 92 3.69 3.38 20.45
C THR A 92 2.69 2.26 20.12
N LYS A 93 2.75 1.16 20.88
CA LYS A 93 1.79 0.04 20.73
C LYS A 93 0.32 0.49 20.79
N ARG A 94 0.01 1.55 21.55
CA ARG A 94 -1.36 2.08 21.66
C ARG A 94 -1.78 2.80 20.37
N GLN A 95 -0.89 3.60 19.78
CA GLN A 95 -1.13 4.26 18.50
C GLN A 95 -1.27 3.23 17.37
N ALA A 96 -0.39 2.23 17.32
CA ALA A 96 -0.47 1.15 16.33
C ALA A 96 -1.81 0.40 16.39
N ARG A 97 -2.29 0.06 17.60
CA ARG A 97 -3.60 -0.59 17.80
C ARG A 97 -4.79 0.24 17.32
N LYS A 98 -4.63 1.56 17.23
CA LYS A 98 -5.67 2.50 16.83
C LYS A 98 -5.62 2.79 15.33
N LYS A 99 -4.42 2.80 14.72
CA LYS A 99 -4.21 3.05 13.28
C LYS A 99 -4.50 1.80 12.44
N TYR A 100 -3.91 0.67 12.81
CA TYR A 100 -3.89 -0.54 11.98
C TYR A 100 -5.02 -1.52 12.26
N LEU A 101 -5.47 -2.24 11.23
CA LEU A 101 -6.58 -3.18 11.29
C LEU A 101 -6.22 -4.41 12.11
N PRO A 102 -6.93 -4.70 13.23
CA PRO A 102 -6.70 -5.95 13.96
C PRO A 102 -7.34 -7.14 13.26
N LEU A 103 -6.55 -8.17 12.99
CA LEU A 103 -7.00 -9.48 12.54
C LEU A 103 -6.78 -10.49 13.66
N THR A 104 -7.83 -11.20 14.05
CA THR A 104 -7.74 -12.31 15.00
C THR A 104 -7.89 -13.61 14.22
N PHE A 105 -7.00 -14.56 14.46
CA PHE A 105 -6.97 -15.82 13.71
C PHE A 105 -6.95 -17.03 14.64
N SER A 106 -7.43 -18.15 14.13
CA SER A 106 -7.33 -19.49 14.70
C SER A 106 -6.60 -20.40 13.70
N ARG A 107 -6.62 -21.73 13.94
CA ARG A 107 -6.13 -22.70 12.96
C ARG A 107 -7.00 -22.76 11.69
N GLU A 108 -8.27 -22.37 11.79
CA GLU A 108 -9.25 -22.44 10.70
C GLU A 108 -9.31 -21.16 9.85
N GLY A 109 -8.60 -20.10 10.25
CA GLY A 109 -8.56 -18.83 9.53
C GLY A 109 -8.89 -17.61 10.40
N ILE A 110 -9.27 -16.52 9.75
CA ILE A 110 -9.61 -15.25 10.41
C ILE A 110 -11.05 -15.27 10.89
N TYR A 111 -11.29 -14.83 12.13
CA TYR A 111 -12.64 -14.69 12.68
C TYR A 111 -12.82 -13.36 13.41
N LEU A 112 -14.08 -12.88 13.45
CA LEU A 112 -14.44 -11.63 14.12
C LEU A 112 -14.81 -11.88 15.59
N THR A 113 -14.05 -11.27 16.51
CA THR A 113 -14.38 -11.33 17.94
C THR A 113 -15.62 -10.49 18.27
N ALA A 114 -16.23 -10.71 19.44
CA ALA A 114 -17.35 -9.88 19.90
C ALA A 114 -17.04 -8.36 19.91
N ARG A 115 -15.78 -8.00 20.23
CA ARG A 115 -15.31 -6.62 20.18
C ARG A 115 -15.24 -6.08 18.74
N ASP A 116 -14.84 -6.92 17.80
CA ASP A 116 -14.76 -6.54 16.39
C ASP A 116 -16.17 -6.33 15.82
N LYS A 117 -17.12 -7.21 16.14
CA LYS A 117 -18.54 -7.06 15.78
C LYS A 117 -19.17 -5.79 16.35
N LEU A 118 -18.86 -5.46 17.61
CA LEU A 118 -19.29 -4.20 18.22
C LEU A 118 -18.72 -2.98 17.48
N GLN A 119 -17.43 -3.02 17.14
CA GLN A 119 -16.77 -1.95 16.39
C GLN A 119 -17.37 -1.77 14.98
N ILE A 120 -17.74 -2.86 14.31
CA ILE A 120 -18.47 -2.82 13.03
C ILE A 120 -19.82 -2.11 13.21
N ARG A 121 -20.59 -2.48 14.24
CA ARG A 121 -21.88 -1.84 14.54
C ARG A 121 -21.75 -0.34 14.84
N GLU A 122 -20.69 0.06 15.53
CA GLU A 122 -20.39 1.46 15.85
C GLU A 122 -19.76 2.24 14.68
N THR A 123 -19.36 1.57 13.60
CA THR A 123 -18.62 2.20 12.51
C THR A 123 -19.36 3.39 11.88
N PRO A 124 -20.68 3.36 11.62
CA PRO A 124 -21.39 4.52 11.09
C PRO A 124 -21.29 5.76 11.99
N LEU A 125 -21.36 5.58 13.31
CA LEU A 125 -21.22 6.68 14.28
C LEU A 125 -19.78 7.21 14.30
N ARG A 126 -18.80 6.31 14.28
CA ARG A 126 -17.38 6.67 14.22
C ARG A 126 -17.01 7.39 12.93
N LYS A 127 -17.60 7.00 11.79
CA LYS A 127 -17.43 7.71 10.51
C LYS A 127 -17.96 9.13 10.58
N LYS A 128 -19.17 9.33 11.14
CA LYS A 128 -19.73 10.68 11.36
C LYS A 128 -18.84 11.52 12.28
N TRP A 129 -18.33 10.94 13.36
CA TRP A 129 -17.40 11.62 14.27
C TRP A 129 -16.10 12.03 13.56
N ASN A 130 -15.49 11.10 12.81
CA ASN A 130 -14.25 11.39 12.08
C ASN A 130 -14.48 12.48 11.03
N ALA A 131 -15.56 12.40 10.24
CA ALA A 131 -15.90 13.43 9.26
C ALA A 131 -16.10 14.81 9.90
N ALA A 132 -16.83 14.89 11.02
CA ALA A 132 -17.02 16.16 11.74
C ALA A 132 -15.70 16.72 12.31
N LEU A 133 -14.78 15.85 12.70
CA LEU A 133 -13.45 16.24 13.18
C LEU A 133 -12.56 16.71 12.02
N ASP A 134 -12.59 16.01 10.89
CA ASP A 134 -11.90 16.41 9.66
C ASP A 134 -12.41 17.77 9.17
N ASP A 135 -13.72 17.97 9.09
CA ASP A 135 -14.33 19.26 8.71
C ASP A 135 -13.86 20.41 9.62
N ARG A 136 -13.79 20.18 10.93
CA ARG A 136 -13.29 21.18 11.90
C ARG A 136 -11.80 21.45 11.76
N ILE A 137 -10.99 20.43 11.48
CA ILE A 137 -9.55 20.58 11.25
C ILE A 137 -9.30 21.35 9.95
N THR A 138 -10.04 21.04 8.89
CA THR A 138 -9.96 21.75 7.61
C THR A 138 -10.35 23.23 7.77
N GLN A 139 -11.40 23.53 8.54
CA GLN A 139 -11.81 24.91 8.83
C GLN A 139 -10.83 25.65 9.75
N HIS A 140 -10.16 24.93 10.65
CA HIS A 140 -9.25 25.50 11.64
C HIS A 140 -7.93 24.72 11.67
N PRO A 141 -6.94 25.07 10.83
CA PRO A 141 -5.66 24.37 10.77
C PRO A 141 -4.92 24.28 12.12
N GLN A 142 -5.15 25.25 13.02
CA GLN A 142 -4.69 25.22 14.41
C GLN A 142 -5.16 24.02 15.25
N LEU A 143 -6.17 23.28 14.77
CA LEU A 143 -6.70 22.06 15.39
C LEU A 143 -6.14 20.77 14.80
N GLN A 144 -5.17 20.81 13.87
CA GLN A 144 -4.50 19.63 13.31
C GLN A 144 -4.00 18.66 14.41
N GLY A 145 -3.56 19.18 15.56
CA GLY A 145 -3.17 18.35 16.70
C GLY A 145 -4.26 17.42 17.24
N LEU A 146 -5.55 17.59 16.86
CA LEU A 146 -6.67 16.75 17.27
C LEU A 146 -6.85 15.47 16.44
N GLU A 147 -6.04 15.23 15.42
CA GLU A 147 -6.12 14.00 14.61
C GLU A 147 -6.02 12.72 15.43
N HIS A 148 -5.26 12.75 16.52
CA HIS A 148 -5.15 11.62 17.45
C HIS A 148 -6.49 11.23 18.10
N LEU A 149 -7.56 12.03 17.97
CA LEU A 149 -8.92 11.69 18.43
C LEU A 149 -9.72 10.88 17.40
N LYS A 150 -9.31 10.85 16.12
CA LYS A 150 -9.95 10.03 15.07
C LYS A 150 -10.15 8.60 15.55
N MET A 151 -11.33 8.03 15.38
CA MET A 151 -11.62 6.68 15.83
C MET A 151 -11.38 5.68 14.71
N GLN A 152 -10.86 4.51 15.05
CA GLN A 152 -10.72 3.44 14.07
C GLN A 152 -12.08 2.93 13.62
N THR A 153 -12.29 2.94 12.30
CA THR A 153 -13.46 2.38 11.63
C THR A 153 -13.09 1.04 11.00
N ARG A 154 -14.02 0.07 10.98
CA ARG A 154 -13.85 -1.16 10.22
C ARG A 154 -14.59 -1.03 8.90
N MET A 155 -13.86 -1.06 7.81
CA MET A 155 -14.45 -1.03 6.47
C MET A 155 -15.03 -2.39 6.11
N LYS A 156 -15.91 -2.39 5.11
CA LYS A 156 -16.39 -3.60 4.45
C LYS A 156 -15.61 -3.70 3.15
N TRP A 157 -15.05 -4.85 2.88
CA TRP A 157 -14.27 -5.16 1.68
C TRP A 157 -14.96 -6.29 0.93
N THR A 158 -14.96 -6.20 -0.39
CA THR A 158 -15.45 -7.25 -1.28
C THR A 158 -14.23 -7.98 -1.82
N ILE A 159 -14.07 -9.24 -1.45
CA ILE A 159 -12.93 -10.09 -1.84
C ILE A 159 -13.51 -11.30 -2.58
N GLY A 160 -13.22 -11.40 -3.87
CA GLY A 160 -13.94 -12.30 -4.76
C GLY A 160 -15.43 -11.96 -4.76
N ASP A 161 -16.27 -12.97 -4.53
CA ASP A 161 -17.74 -12.82 -4.44
C ASP A 161 -18.23 -12.56 -3.00
N ASN A 162 -17.32 -12.51 -2.02
CA ASN A 162 -17.67 -12.44 -0.61
C ASN A 162 -17.40 -11.06 -0.01
N ASP A 163 -18.36 -10.60 0.77
CA ASP A 163 -18.31 -9.36 1.51
C ASP A 163 -17.85 -9.61 2.95
N GLN A 164 -16.73 -9.01 3.35
CA GLN A 164 -16.09 -9.24 4.65
C GLN A 164 -15.60 -7.96 5.33
N TYR A 165 -15.30 -8.06 6.63
CA TYR A 165 -14.83 -6.93 7.47
C TYR A 165 -13.37 -7.08 7.91
N PHE A 166 -12.60 -7.81 7.10
CA PHE A 166 -11.16 -7.94 7.22
C PHE A 166 -10.53 -7.96 5.82
N ARG A 167 -9.27 -7.54 5.76
CA ARG A 167 -8.45 -7.49 4.54
C ARG A 167 -7.03 -7.89 4.91
N ALA A 168 -6.31 -8.52 4.01
CA ALA A 168 -4.87 -8.66 4.12
C ALA A 168 -4.17 -7.29 4.11
N GLY A 169 -2.92 -7.27 4.53
CA GLY A 169 -2.16 -6.05 4.66
C GLY A 169 -0.78 -6.26 5.21
N PHE A 170 0.06 -5.24 5.13
CA PHE A 170 1.43 -5.34 5.62
C PHE A 170 1.45 -5.53 7.14
N PRO A 171 2.12 -6.57 7.67
CA PRO A 171 2.12 -6.86 9.10
C PRO A 171 2.98 -5.85 9.87
N VAL A 172 2.36 -5.09 10.78
CA VAL A 172 3.06 -4.06 11.56
C VAL A 172 3.35 -4.51 12.99
N MET A 173 2.42 -5.24 13.60
CA MET A 173 2.56 -5.70 14.99
C MET A 173 1.78 -6.99 15.19
N SER A 174 2.31 -7.92 15.97
CA SER A 174 1.61 -9.13 16.39
C SER A 174 1.57 -9.26 17.91
N ARG A 175 0.55 -9.96 18.43
CA ARG A 175 0.43 -10.37 19.82
C ARG A 175 -0.47 -11.59 19.93
N LYS A 176 0.09 -12.73 20.38
CA LYS A 176 -0.64 -14.01 20.50
C LYS A 176 -1.30 -14.34 19.15
N ASN A 177 -2.61 -14.57 19.15
CA ASN A 177 -3.42 -14.91 17.97
C ASN A 177 -4.01 -13.67 17.27
N ARG A 178 -3.39 -12.50 17.44
CA ARG A 178 -3.84 -11.25 16.84
C ARG A 178 -2.69 -10.53 16.16
N ILE A 179 -2.92 -10.07 14.94
CA ILE A 179 -2.01 -9.26 14.16
C ILE A 179 -2.68 -7.93 13.81
N TRP A 180 -1.89 -6.87 13.70
CA TRP A 180 -2.32 -5.56 13.24
C TRP A 180 -1.64 -5.31 11.92
N VAL A 181 -2.46 -5.16 10.88
CA VAL A 181 -2.01 -5.00 9.50
C VAL A 181 -2.35 -3.62 9.00
N ASP A 182 -1.56 -3.12 8.07
CA ASP A 182 -1.92 -1.98 7.24
C ASP A 182 -2.71 -2.46 6.02
N PRO A 183 -4.04 -2.27 5.98
CA PRO A 183 -4.89 -2.77 4.90
C PRO A 183 -4.93 -1.81 3.69
N THR A 184 -4.06 -0.80 3.64
CA THR A 184 -3.97 0.15 2.54
C THR A 184 -3.26 -0.46 1.33
N ASP A 185 -3.46 0.12 0.14
CA ASP A 185 -2.78 -0.30 -1.09
C ASP A 185 -1.36 0.29 -1.19
N SER A 186 -0.71 0.57 -0.05
CA SER A 186 0.62 1.15 -0.01
C SER A 186 1.70 0.10 -0.27
N HIS A 187 2.69 0.47 -1.08
CA HIS A 187 3.88 -0.36 -1.29
C HIS A 187 4.82 -0.27 -0.10
N SER A 188 5.37 -1.41 0.32
CA SER A 188 6.25 -1.52 1.49
C SER A 188 7.64 -2.00 1.09
N LEU A 189 8.68 -1.31 1.58
CA LEU A 189 10.08 -1.72 1.43
C LEU A 189 10.60 -2.25 2.78
N THR A 190 10.95 -3.53 2.83
CA THR A 190 11.53 -4.16 4.03
C THR A 190 13.05 -4.28 3.86
N LEU A 191 13.80 -3.54 4.67
CA LEU A 191 15.26 -3.59 4.71
C LEU A 191 15.75 -4.39 5.91
N GLY A 192 16.80 -5.18 5.71
CA GLY A 192 17.46 -5.92 6.78
C GLY A 192 18.62 -6.73 6.23
N THR A 193 19.53 -7.15 7.09
CA THR A 193 20.69 -7.97 6.73
C THR A 193 20.30 -9.44 6.54
N THR A 194 21.17 -10.25 5.94
CA THR A 194 21.00 -11.71 5.92
C THR A 194 20.90 -12.24 7.35
N ASN A 195 20.03 -13.22 7.58
CA ASN A 195 19.75 -13.79 8.90
C ASN A 195 19.13 -12.83 9.93
N SER A 196 18.62 -11.66 9.51
CA SER A 196 17.90 -10.74 10.39
C SER A 196 16.43 -11.15 10.65
N GLY A 197 16.01 -12.32 10.16
CA GLY A 197 14.65 -12.82 10.34
C GLY A 197 13.56 -12.19 9.46
N LYS A 198 13.90 -11.48 8.37
CA LYS A 198 12.92 -10.84 7.45
C LYS A 198 11.85 -11.83 6.96
N THR A 199 12.30 -13.00 6.49
CA THR A 199 11.43 -14.05 5.96
C THR A 199 10.43 -14.51 7.02
N MET A 200 10.92 -14.87 8.21
CA MET A 200 10.10 -15.41 9.29
C MET A 200 9.20 -14.37 9.97
N SER A 201 9.64 -13.11 10.08
CA SER A 201 8.95 -12.08 10.87
C SER A 201 7.99 -11.23 10.06
N VAL A 202 8.17 -11.15 8.73
CA VAL A 202 7.38 -10.26 7.86
C VAL A 202 6.78 -11.01 6.68
N ILE A 203 7.61 -11.71 5.88
CA ILE A 203 7.16 -12.31 4.61
C ILE A 203 6.21 -13.48 4.83
N LEU A 204 6.56 -14.47 5.65
CA LEU A 204 5.70 -15.61 5.95
C LEU A 204 4.39 -15.21 6.64
N PRO A 205 4.39 -14.29 7.64
CA PRO A 205 3.15 -13.73 8.17
C PRO A 205 2.30 -13.03 7.11
N LEU A 206 2.91 -12.29 6.18
CA LEU A 206 2.18 -11.62 5.10
C LEU A 206 1.50 -12.63 4.17
N ILE A 207 2.23 -13.66 3.71
CA ILE A 207 1.67 -14.73 2.86
C ILE A 207 0.50 -15.42 3.58
N ASN A 208 0.66 -15.75 4.86
CA ASN A 208 -0.40 -16.38 5.64
C ASN A 208 -1.62 -15.48 5.87
N VAL A 209 -1.42 -14.17 6.08
CA VAL A 209 -2.53 -13.23 6.19
C VAL A 209 -3.27 -13.11 4.86
N VAL A 210 -2.57 -13.08 3.73
CA VAL A 210 -3.16 -13.08 2.39
C VAL A 210 -3.98 -14.36 2.17
N ARG A 211 -3.39 -15.52 2.49
CA ARG A 211 -4.05 -16.83 2.44
C ARG A 211 -5.34 -16.86 3.27
N MET A 212 -5.25 -16.50 4.54
CA MET A 212 -6.42 -16.51 5.44
C MET A 212 -7.47 -15.44 5.08
N ALA A 213 -7.10 -14.39 4.35
CA ALA A 213 -8.02 -13.36 3.90
C ALA A 213 -8.77 -13.72 2.62
N GLY A 214 -8.36 -14.78 1.90
CA GLY A 214 -8.93 -15.15 0.61
C GLY A 214 -8.40 -14.28 -0.55
N GLU A 215 -7.30 -13.57 -0.36
CA GLU A 215 -6.72 -12.69 -1.38
C GLU A 215 -5.66 -13.43 -2.22
N SER A 216 -5.47 -13.00 -3.47
CA SER A 216 -4.44 -13.55 -4.36
C SER A 216 -3.09 -12.88 -4.13
N ALA A 217 -2.00 -13.63 -4.29
CA ALA A 217 -0.64 -13.10 -4.26
C ALA A 217 0.22 -13.69 -5.38
N VAL A 218 1.20 -12.88 -5.81
CA VAL A 218 2.34 -13.32 -6.60
C VAL A 218 3.56 -13.21 -5.70
N VAL A 219 4.24 -14.34 -5.48
CA VAL A 219 5.41 -14.42 -4.60
C VAL A 219 6.63 -14.76 -5.45
N ILE A 220 7.67 -13.93 -5.34
CA ILE A 220 8.97 -14.22 -5.96
C ILE A 220 9.83 -14.89 -4.90
N ASP A 221 10.11 -16.18 -5.09
CA ASP A 221 10.95 -16.97 -4.19
C ASP A 221 12.25 -17.34 -4.90
N MET A 222 13.35 -16.73 -4.48
CA MET A 222 14.67 -16.98 -5.06
C MET A 222 15.30 -18.31 -4.59
N LYS A 223 14.76 -18.91 -3.51
CA LYS A 223 15.37 -20.09 -2.86
C LYS A 223 14.47 -21.32 -2.82
N GLY A 224 13.16 -21.16 -3.02
CA GLY A 224 12.16 -22.22 -2.87
C GLY A 224 11.74 -22.49 -1.41
N GLU A 225 12.28 -21.77 -0.43
CA GLU A 225 11.93 -21.95 0.99
C GLU A 225 10.49 -21.50 1.29
N LEU A 226 10.00 -20.45 0.62
CA LEU A 226 8.65 -19.93 0.82
C LEU A 226 7.62 -20.87 0.22
N SER A 227 7.86 -21.38 -0.99
CA SER A 227 6.94 -22.33 -1.63
C SER A 227 6.85 -23.62 -0.81
N GLN A 228 7.98 -24.19 -0.38
CA GLN A 228 8.01 -25.38 0.48
C GLN A 228 7.20 -25.22 1.78
N LEU A 229 7.19 -24.02 2.36
CA LEU A 229 6.49 -23.75 3.62
C LEU A 229 5.02 -23.38 3.46
N THR A 230 4.57 -22.97 2.27
CA THR A 230 3.24 -22.36 2.10
C THR A 230 2.36 -23.02 1.05
N TYR A 231 2.93 -23.85 0.17
CA TYR A 231 2.21 -24.51 -0.93
C TYR A 231 1.05 -25.37 -0.42
N ASP A 232 1.33 -26.33 0.47
CA ASP A 232 0.32 -27.26 0.99
C ASP A 232 -0.82 -26.53 1.72
N ASP A 233 -0.46 -25.53 2.53
CA ASP A 233 -1.42 -24.70 3.27
C ASP A 233 -2.33 -23.88 2.34
N LEU A 234 -1.81 -23.40 1.21
CA LEU A 234 -2.59 -22.68 0.20
C LEU A 234 -3.55 -23.62 -0.53
N VAL A 235 -3.05 -24.78 -0.98
CA VAL A 235 -3.87 -25.80 -1.65
C VAL A 235 -4.97 -26.32 -0.74
N ALA A 236 -4.66 -26.57 0.54
CA ALA A 236 -5.63 -26.99 1.54
C ALA A 236 -6.76 -25.98 1.78
N ASP A 237 -6.45 -24.68 1.69
CA ASP A 237 -7.43 -23.59 1.77
C ASP A 237 -8.18 -23.34 0.44
N GLY A 238 -7.96 -24.16 -0.59
CA GLY A 238 -8.68 -24.12 -1.86
C GLY A 238 -8.09 -23.16 -2.90
N TYR A 239 -6.86 -22.69 -2.72
CA TYR A 239 -6.20 -21.85 -3.72
C TYR A 239 -5.79 -22.67 -4.94
N ARG A 240 -5.95 -22.05 -6.12
CA ARG A 240 -5.22 -22.46 -7.32
C ARG A 240 -3.80 -21.91 -7.23
N VAL A 241 -2.87 -22.75 -6.82
CA VAL A 241 -1.44 -22.40 -6.74
C VAL A 241 -0.79 -22.72 -8.09
N LEU A 242 -0.11 -21.73 -8.68
CA LEU A 242 0.69 -21.89 -9.88
C LEU A 242 2.16 -21.62 -9.53
N MET A 243 3.05 -22.54 -9.84
CA MET A 243 4.48 -22.48 -9.58
C MET A 243 5.25 -22.34 -10.89
N LEU A 244 5.98 -21.24 -11.02
CA LEU A 244 6.93 -21.02 -12.11
C LEU A 244 8.35 -21.20 -11.57
N ASP A 245 8.80 -22.45 -11.54
CA ASP A 245 10.14 -22.80 -11.09
C ASP A 245 11.14 -22.65 -12.24
N PHE A 246 12.12 -21.75 -12.04
CA PHE A 246 13.23 -21.52 -12.98
C PHE A 246 14.51 -22.28 -12.59
N ILE A 247 14.56 -22.86 -11.39
CA ILE A 247 15.65 -23.69 -10.88
C ILE A 247 15.44 -25.13 -11.34
N THR A 248 14.23 -25.68 -11.12
CA THR A 248 13.83 -27.03 -11.54
C THR A 248 12.61 -26.95 -12.45
N PRO A 249 12.80 -26.73 -13.76
CA PRO A 249 11.67 -26.52 -14.69
C PRO A 249 10.70 -27.70 -14.79
N GLU A 250 11.12 -28.91 -14.41
CA GLU A 250 10.28 -30.12 -14.43
C GLU A 250 9.14 -30.07 -13.40
N ASP A 251 9.33 -29.35 -12.30
CA ASP A 251 8.35 -29.17 -11.22
C ASP A 251 7.46 -27.93 -11.43
N SER A 252 7.66 -27.21 -12.54
CA SER A 252 6.97 -25.97 -12.89
C SER A 252 5.67 -26.25 -13.65
N ASP A 253 4.62 -25.46 -13.41
CA ASP A 253 3.38 -25.52 -14.19
C ASP A 253 3.59 -25.14 -15.66
N GLY A 254 4.74 -24.53 -15.98
CA GLY A 254 5.10 -24.11 -17.32
C GLY A 254 4.29 -22.91 -17.80
N TRP A 255 4.98 -21.86 -18.24
CA TRP A 255 4.32 -20.70 -18.82
C TRP A 255 4.99 -20.29 -20.11
N ASN A 256 4.20 -20.24 -21.18
CA ASN A 256 4.64 -19.74 -22.47
C ASN A 256 4.02 -18.35 -22.72
N PRO A 257 4.81 -17.26 -22.63
CA PRO A 257 4.32 -15.91 -22.88
C PRO A 257 3.80 -15.70 -24.32
N LEU A 258 4.24 -16.55 -25.27
CA LEU A 258 3.81 -16.51 -26.67
C LEU A 258 2.58 -17.39 -26.95
N HIS A 259 2.03 -18.06 -25.94
CA HIS A 259 0.89 -18.98 -26.14
C HIS A 259 -0.32 -18.27 -26.76
N MET A 260 -0.62 -17.05 -26.32
CA MET A 260 -1.71 -16.26 -26.87
C MET A 260 -1.48 -15.87 -28.33
N ALA A 261 -0.25 -15.51 -28.69
CA ALA A 261 0.10 -15.24 -30.10
C ALA A 261 -0.06 -16.49 -30.96
N TRP A 262 0.38 -17.65 -30.46
CA TRP A 262 0.22 -18.92 -31.16
C TRP A 262 -1.25 -19.29 -31.40
N ILE A 263 -2.14 -19.08 -30.41
CA ILE A 263 -3.58 -19.31 -30.58
C ILE A 263 -4.11 -18.43 -31.73
N ARG A 264 -3.81 -17.13 -31.71
CA ARG A 264 -4.26 -16.18 -32.75
C ARG A 264 -3.75 -16.56 -34.13
N TYR A 265 -2.46 -16.89 -34.24
CA TYR A 265 -1.84 -17.34 -35.47
C TYR A 265 -2.53 -18.60 -36.02
N ARG A 266 -2.74 -19.61 -35.17
CA ARG A 266 -3.33 -20.89 -35.56
C ARG A 266 -4.78 -20.71 -36.03
N ASP A 267 -5.56 -19.91 -35.30
CA ASP A 267 -6.97 -19.67 -35.63
C ASP A 267 -7.09 -18.97 -36.99
N GLU A 268 -6.22 -18.00 -37.27
CA GLU A 268 -6.19 -17.30 -38.55
C GLU A 268 -5.71 -18.20 -39.70
N LYS A 269 -4.67 -19.01 -39.47
CA LYS A 269 -4.22 -20.01 -40.45
C LYS A 269 -5.35 -20.97 -40.82
N HIS A 270 -6.09 -21.47 -39.84
CA HIS A 270 -7.25 -22.32 -40.08
C HIS A 270 -8.40 -21.59 -40.81
N ARG A 271 -8.58 -20.29 -40.56
CA ARG A 271 -9.54 -19.47 -41.32
C ARG A 271 -9.13 -19.40 -42.78
N ALA A 272 -7.88 -19.07 -43.07
CA ALA A 272 -7.34 -18.99 -44.42
C ALA A 272 -7.41 -20.34 -45.16
N GLU A 273 -7.06 -21.45 -44.50
CA GLU A 273 -7.21 -22.81 -45.06
C GLU A 273 -8.66 -23.14 -45.41
N LYS A 274 -9.63 -22.75 -44.55
CA LYS A 274 -11.06 -22.92 -44.83
C LYS A 274 -11.49 -22.09 -46.03
N VAL A 275 -10.99 -20.86 -46.18
CA VAL A 275 -11.26 -19.99 -47.34
C VAL A 275 -10.68 -20.62 -48.61
N LYS A 276 -9.41 -21.03 -48.60
CA LYS A 276 -8.74 -21.71 -49.72
C LYS A 276 -9.54 -22.94 -50.17
N ARG A 277 -9.96 -23.79 -49.24
CA ARG A 277 -10.80 -24.96 -49.54
C ARG A 277 -12.18 -24.61 -50.13
N LYS A 278 -12.77 -23.48 -49.73
CA LYS A 278 -14.03 -22.99 -50.34
C LYS A 278 -13.79 -22.50 -51.77
N LEU A 279 -12.71 -21.76 -51.99
CA LEU A 279 -12.31 -21.27 -53.30
C LEU A 279 -11.96 -22.42 -54.25
N GLU A 280 -11.27 -23.46 -53.79
CA GLU A 280 -11.00 -24.68 -54.58
C GLU A 280 -12.29 -25.35 -55.06
N LYS A 281 -13.28 -25.47 -54.16
CA LYS A 281 -14.60 -26.02 -54.52
C LYS A 281 -15.33 -25.12 -55.52
N LYS A 282 -15.24 -23.80 -55.35
CA LYS A 282 -15.82 -22.81 -56.29
C LYS A 282 -15.15 -22.95 -57.66
N LEU A 283 -13.82 -22.98 -57.71
CA LEU A 283 -13.03 -23.12 -58.94
C LEU A 283 -13.39 -24.40 -59.69
N ARG A 284 -13.46 -25.56 -58.99
CA ARG A 284 -13.88 -26.83 -59.60
C ARG A 284 -15.27 -26.73 -60.22
N LYS A 285 -16.23 -26.11 -59.52
CA LYS A 285 -17.60 -25.93 -60.02
C LYS A 285 -17.67 -24.98 -61.22
N GLU A 286 -16.91 -23.89 -61.22
CA GLU A 286 -16.86 -22.95 -62.35
C GLU A 286 -16.18 -23.59 -63.56
N ARG A 287 -15.06 -24.29 -63.37
CA ARG A 287 -14.37 -25.05 -64.44
C ARG A 287 -15.30 -26.07 -65.09
N SER A 288 -16.00 -26.89 -64.30
CA SER A 288 -16.95 -27.88 -64.83
C SER A 288 -18.09 -27.22 -65.61
N ARG A 289 -18.64 -26.10 -65.12
CA ARG A 289 -19.68 -25.33 -65.83
C ARG A 289 -19.18 -24.76 -67.16
N TYR A 290 -17.97 -24.21 -67.17
CA TYR A 290 -17.38 -23.66 -68.39
C TYR A 290 -17.18 -24.74 -69.46
N ILE A 291 -16.59 -25.89 -69.08
CA ILE A 291 -16.41 -27.04 -69.99
C ILE A 291 -17.75 -27.51 -70.57
N LEU A 292 -18.79 -27.62 -69.73
CA LEU A 292 -20.13 -28.00 -70.19
C LEU A 292 -20.72 -27.01 -71.21
N SER A 293 -20.42 -25.71 -71.08
CA SER A 293 -20.95 -24.67 -71.97
C SER A 293 -20.16 -24.48 -73.26
N MET A 294 -18.83 -24.62 -73.22
CA MET A 294 -17.91 -24.27 -74.32
C MET A 294 -17.28 -25.49 -75.01
N GLY A 295 -17.39 -26.69 -74.44
CA GLY A 295 -16.84 -27.93 -75.00
C GLY A 295 -15.32 -28.12 -74.86
N SER A 296 -14.57 -27.08 -74.48
CA SER A 296 -13.13 -27.12 -74.17
C SER A 296 -12.81 -26.29 -72.90
N ILE A 297 -11.65 -26.53 -72.28
CA ILE A 297 -11.10 -25.72 -71.19
C ILE A 297 -10.40 -24.45 -71.72
N ASP A 298 -10.10 -24.39 -73.02
CA ASP A 298 -9.35 -23.30 -73.62
C ASP A 298 -10.09 -21.95 -73.42
N GLY A 299 -9.35 -20.97 -72.90
CA GLY A 299 -9.90 -19.64 -72.57
C GLY A 299 -10.60 -19.52 -71.21
N PHE A 300 -10.59 -20.56 -70.36
CA PHE A 300 -11.12 -20.44 -68.99
C PHE A 300 -10.25 -19.49 -68.14
N ASP A 301 -10.84 -18.37 -67.74
CA ASP A 301 -10.22 -17.40 -66.85
C ASP A 301 -10.57 -17.71 -65.38
N ALA A 302 -9.59 -18.27 -64.67
CA ALA A 302 -9.72 -18.63 -63.26
C ALA A 302 -9.74 -17.42 -62.32
N GLU A 303 -9.10 -16.31 -62.70
CA GLU A 303 -9.05 -15.08 -61.91
C GLU A 303 -10.43 -14.42 -61.89
N LYS A 304 -11.04 -14.27 -63.07
CA LYS A 304 -12.43 -13.78 -63.20
C LYS A 304 -13.44 -14.70 -62.50
N ALA A 305 -13.24 -16.00 -62.52
CA ALA A 305 -14.14 -16.97 -61.90
C ALA A 305 -14.13 -16.91 -60.36
N LEU A 306 -12.96 -16.67 -59.76
CA LEU A 306 -12.82 -16.62 -58.31
C LEU A 306 -13.05 -15.21 -57.75
N GLY A 307 -12.69 -14.16 -58.49
CA GLY A 307 -12.84 -12.76 -58.09
C GLY A 307 -11.84 -12.35 -57.01
N ALA A 308 -12.06 -11.18 -56.40
CA ALA A 308 -11.25 -10.67 -55.31
C ALA A 308 -11.86 -10.97 -53.92
N ASP A 309 -11.05 -10.88 -52.88
CA ASP A 309 -11.50 -10.84 -51.49
C ASP A 309 -12.12 -9.48 -51.12
N ASP A 310 -12.57 -9.34 -49.87
CA ASP A 310 -13.20 -8.11 -49.37
C ASP A 310 -12.24 -6.89 -49.37
N ASN A 311 -10.93 -7.14 -49.46
CA ASN A 311 -9.88 -6.12 -49.48
C ASN A 311 -9.40 -5.81 -50.92
N GLY A 312 -9.99 -6.43 -51.92
CA GLY A 312 -9.63 -6.25 -53.33
C GLY A 312 -8.44 -7.08 -53.81
N ASN A 313 -7.93 -8.02 -53.00
CA ASN A 313 -6.85 -8.92 -53.42
C ASN A 313 -7.41 -10.08 -54.26
N PRO A 314 -6.75 -10.48 -55.35
CA PRO A 314 -7.23 -11.55 -56.22
C PRO A 314 -7.18 -12.92 -55.51
N ASN A 315 -8.28 -13.66 -55.52
CA ASN A 315 -8.33 -15.02 -54.93
C ASN A 315 -7.62 -16.08 -55.79
N TYR A 316 -7.11 -15.71 -56.96
CA TYR A 316 -6.32 -16.55 -57.86
C TYR A 316 -5.24 -15.71 -58.51
N ALA A 317 -3.98 -16.02 -58.23
CA ALA A 317 -2.82 -15.33 -58.77
C ALA A 317 -1.65 -16.32 -58.91
N ASP A 318 -0.80 -16.12 -59.91
CA ASP A 318 0.37 -16.97 -60.20
C ASP A 318 0.04 -18.46 -60.38
N GLY A 319 -1.16 -18.77 -60.88
CA GLY A 319 -1.62 -20.14 -61.09
C GLY A 319 -2.11 -20.86 -59.84
N GLU A 320 -2.13 -20.19 -58.69
CA GLU A 320 -2.57 -20.75 -57.40
C GLU A 320 -3.74 -19.96 -56.79
N ILE A 321 -4.52 -20.66 -55.97
CA ILE A 321 -5.55 -20.03 -55.14
C ILE A 321 -4.87 -19.35 -53.97
N GLN A 322 -5.09 -18.04 -53.89
CA GLN A 322 -4.58 -17.21 -52.81
C GLN A 322 -5.64 -17.07 -51.71
N ALA A 323 -5.21 -17.20 -50.47
CA ALA A 323 -5.96 -16.79 -49.31
C ALA A 323 -5.02 -15.93 -48.47
N TYR A 324 -5.45 -14.72 -48.13
CA TYR A 324 -4.63 -13.75 -47.42
C TYR A 324 -4.96 -13.80 -45.92
N PRO A 325 -4.19 -14.56 -45.10
CA PRO A 325 -4.35 -14.53 -43.66
C PRO A 325 -3.89 -13.19 -43.08
N ASP A 326 -4.63 -12.69 -42.09
CA ASP A 326 -4.25 -11.51 -41.32
C ASP A 326 -3.66 -11.89 -39.96
N TYR A 327 -2.34 -11.98 -39.89
CA TYR A 327 -1.62 -12.30 -38.66
C TYR A 327 -1.35 -11.09 -37.76
N SER A 328 -1.92 -9.92 -38.04
CA SER A 328 -1.61 -8.67 -37.32
C SER A 328 -1.84 -8.80 -35.82
N ALA A 329 -2.95 -9.43 -35.40
CA ALA A 329 -3.24 -9.65 -33.98
C ALA A 329 -2.24 -10.58 -33.28
N ALA A 330 -1.71 -11.58 -33.98
CA ALA A 330 -0.66 -12.44 -33.43
C ALA A 330 0.67 -11.68 -33.34
N SER A 331 0.99 -10.90 -34.37
CA SER A 331 2.20 -10.07 -34.42
C SER A 331 2.24 -9.03 -33.31
N GLU A 332 1.13 -8.35 -33.05
CA GLU A 332 1.00 -7.36 -31.97
C GLU A 332 1.33 -7.97 -30.61
N ILE A 333 0.79 -9.16 -30.31
CA ILE A 333 1.06 -9.86 -29.05
C ILE A 333 2.55 -10.24 -28.94
N VAL A 334 3.17 -10.72 -30.03
CA VAL A 334 4.61 -11.05 -30.02
C VAL A 334 5.43 -9.78 -29.77
N GLU A 335 5.09 -8.68 -30.45
CA GLU A 335 5.78 -7.41 -30.28
C GLU A 335 5.65 -6.88 -28.84
N ASP A 336 4.46 -6.96 -28.24
CA ASP A 336 4.22 -6.57 -26.85
C ASP A 336 5.01 -7.41 -25.85
N VAL A 337 5.05 -8.72 -26.04
CA VAL A 337 5.85 -9.64 -25.20
C VAL A 337 7.33 -9.30 -25.33
N CYS A 338 7.85 -9.20 -26.56
CA CYS A 338 9.25 -8.85 -26.82
C CYS A 338 9.60 -7.48 -26.21
N ASN A 339 8.75 -6.47 -26.40
CA ASN A 339 8.94 -5.16 -25.82
C ASN A 339 8.92 -5.19 -24.29
N SER A 340 8.07 -6.02 -23.68
CA SER A 340 8.00 -6.14 -22.22
C SER A 340 9.23 -6.81 -21.63
N ILE A 341 9.78 -7.83 -22.30
CA ILE A 341 11.00 -8.53 -21.87
C ILE A 341 12.25 -7.68 -22.11
N MET A 342 12.32 -7.02 -23.26
CA MET A 342 13.53 -6.33 -23.73
C MET A 342 13.60 -4.86 -23.32
N ARG A 343 12.53 -4.29 -22.73
CA ARG A 343 12.57 -2.92 -22.24
C ARG A 343 13.61 -2.81 -21.12
N PRO A 344 14.70 -2.03 -21.28
CA PRO A 344 15.57 -1.72 -20.17
C PRO A 344 14.73 -1.00 -19.10
N SER A 345 14.94 -1.34 -17.83
CA SER A 345 14.22 -0.69 -16.73
C SER A 345 14.40 0.83 -16.86
N LYS A 346 13.31 1.60 -16.91
CA LYS A 346 13.34 3.07 -16.87
C LYS A 346 13.88 3.49 -15.50
N GLY A 347 15.20 3.44 -15.36
CA GLY A 347 15.92 3.54 -14.10
C GLY A 347 17.42 3.72 -14.27
N SER A 348 17.89 4.24 -15.42
CA SER A 348 19.18 4.89 -15.53
C SER A 348 19.06 5.99 -16.59
N LYS A 349 19.52 7.19 -16.24
CA LYS A 349 19.48 8.36 -17.11
C LYS A 349 20.23 8.10 -18.43
N ASP A 350 19.63 8.62 -19.49
CA ASP A 350 20.20 9.11 -20.75
C ASP A 350 21.08 8.21 -21.64
N ASN A 351 20.54 8.10 -22.86
CA ASN A 351 21.17 8.27 -24.17
C ASN A 351 22.09 7.18 -24.74
N ASP A 352 21.83 6.90 -26.01
CA ASP A 352 22.65 6.16 -26.98
C ASP A 352 22.61 4.62 -26.94
N ALA A 353 21.43 4.06 -27.19
CA ALA A 353 21.30 2.82 -27.98
C ALA A 353 19.87 2.70 -28.52
N LYS A 354 19.48 3.62 -29.41
CA LYS A 354 18.26 3.44 -30.20
C LYS A 354 18.46 2.25 -31.15
N VAL A 355 17.84 1.14 -30.77
CA VAL A 355 16.94 0.36 -31.63
C VAL A 355 17.49 0.11 -33.04
N ASN A 356 18.40 -0.86 -33.15
CA ASN A 356 18.73 -1.50 -34.44
C ASN A 356 18.26 -2.96 -34.53
N ILE A 357 17.32 -3.36 -33.66
CA ILE A 357 16.68 -4.70 -33.68
C ILE A 357 15.25 -4.63 -34.24
N LYS A 358 14.82 -3.48 -34.79
CA LYS A 358 13.47 -3.33 -35.36
C LYS A 358 13.31 -3.89 -36.78
N MET A 359 14.39 -4.37 -37.42
CA MET A 359 14.38 -4.62 -38.87
C MET A 359 14.79 -6.04 -39.30
N GLN A 360 15.13 -6.96 -38.39
CA GLN A 360 15.55 -8.32 -38.77
C GLN A 360 14.56 -9.44 -38.42
N VAL A 361 13.60 -9.20 -37.52
CA VAL A 361 12.62 -10.22 -37.12
C VAL A 361 11.34 -10.15 -37.97
N LEU A 362 10.98 -8.97 -38.49
CA LEU A 362 9.80 -8.78 -39.34
C LEU A 362 9.99 -9.30 -40.78
N ASP A 363 11.21 -9.30 -41.30
CA ASP A 363 11.49 -9.75 -42.68
C ASP A 363 11.56 -11.27 -42.86
N LYS A 364 11.49 -12.06 -41.77
CA LYS A 364 11.48 -13.54 -41.85
C LYS A 364 10.11 -14.20 -41.67
N ILE A 365 9.06 -13.43 -41.43
CA ILE A 365 7.69 -13.95 -41.26
C ILE A 365 6.81 -13.66 -42.50
N ARG A 366 7.31 -12.91 -43.47
CA ARG A 366 6.72 -12.79 -44.82
C ARG A 366 7.44 -13.72 -45.81
N MET A 367 7.15 -15.01 -45.74
CA MET A 367 7.22 -15.95 -46.87
C MET A 367 6.09 -16.96 -46.76
#